data_AF-A0A0Q6LXX1-F1
#
_entry.id   AF-A0A0Q6LXX1-F1
#
_cell.length_a   1.000
_cell.length_b   1.000
_cell.length_c   1.000
_cell.angle_alpha   90.00
_cell.angle_beta   90.00
_cell.angle_gamma   90.00
#
_symmetry.space_group_name_H-M   'P 1'
#
loop_
_entity.id
_entity.type
_entity.pdbx_description
1 polymer ?
#
loop_
_entity_poly.entity_id
_entity_poly.type
_entity_poly.pdbx_seq_one_letter_code
_entity_poly.pdbx_strand_id
1 'polypeptide(L)'
;MDPHLFRLAGFLSRPPGFYLLIAAMIASTALVPFGLTDIVTYGLSVAAILITGVVLIQGYRDTAAIHAKLDEIVLSLNQARNNVVGLEHSDAKEIKRALKKIEREAKFADDAGAGTKDP
;
A
#
# COMPACT_ATOMS: atom_id res chain seq x y z
N MET A 1 -26.69 -6.27 -17.07
CA MET A 1 -25.71 -6.83 -16.13
C MET A 1 -26.34 -6.79 -14.75
N ASP A 2 -26.54 -7.96 -14.13
CA ASP A 2 -27.42 -8.07 -12.97
C ASP A 2 -26.85 -7.38 -11.73
N PRO A 3 -27.61 -6.45 -11.10
CA PRO A 3 -27.16 -5.74 -9.91
C PRO A 3 -26.90 -6.67 -8.72
N HIS A 4 -27.44 -7.88 -8.77
CA HIS A 4 -27.22 -8.95 -7.79
C HIS A 4 -25.79 -9.51 -7.84
N LEU A 5 -25.17 -9.58 -9.01
CA LEU A 5 -23.81 -10.11 -9.18
C LEU A 5 -22.77 -9.17 -8.57
N PHE A 6 -22.96 -7.86 -8.75
CA PHE A 6 -22.07 -6.83 -8.19
C PHE A 6 -22.19 -6.74 -6.67
N ARG A 7 -23.40 -6.89 -6.10
CA ARG A 7 -23.59 -6.95 -4.65
C ARG A 7 -22.99 -8.21 -4.04
N LEU A 8 -23.15 -9.37 -4.69
CA LEU A 8 -22.51 -10.61 -4.26
C LEU A 8 -20.98 -10.51 -4.30
N ALA A 9 -20.42 -9.98 -5.39
CA ALA A 9 -18.97 -9.79 -5.53
C ALA A 9 -18.43 -8.79 -4.49
N GLY A 10 -19.14 -7.68 -4.27
CA GLY A 10 -18.78 -6.67 -3.27
C GLY A 10 -18.91 -7.16 -1.83
N PHE A 11 -19.85 -8.07 -1.56
CA PHE A 11 -20.03 -8.68 -0.25
C PHE A 11 -18.98 -9.78 0.01
N LEU A 12 -18.70 -10.62 -0.99
CA LEU A 12 -17.64 -11.64 -0.95
C LEU A 12 -16.25 -11.02 -0.73
N SER A 13 -16.00 -9.83 -1.29
CA SER A 13 -14.71 -9.12 -1.20
C SER A 13 -14.50 -8.33 0.10
N ARG A 14 -15.47 -8.32 1.01
CA ARG A 14 -15.38 -7.65 2.32
C ARG A 14 -15.11 -8.65 3.45
N PRO A 15 -14.56 -8.24 4.60
CA PRO A 15 -14.32 -9.12 5.76
C PRO A 15 -15.45 -10.11 6.11
N PRO A 16 -16.76 -9.74 6.07
CA PRO A 16 -17.86 -10.69 6.26
C PRO A 16 -17.94 -11.83 5.23
N GLY A 17 -17.55 -11.60 3.97
CA GLY A 17 -17.53 -12.61 2.93
C GLY A 17 -16.56 -13.75 3.22
N PHE A 18 -15.41 -13.44 3.84
CA PHE A 18 -14.41 -14.43 4.25
C PHE A 18 -14.97 -15.42 5.28
N TYR A 19 -15.70 -14.94 6.30
CA TYR A 19 -16.33 -15.82 7.29
C TYR A 19 -17.41 -16.72 6.67
N LEU A 20 -18.12 -16.22 5.66
CA LEU A 20 -19.11 -17.01 4.93
C LEU A 20 -18.44 -18.13 4.13
N LEU A 21 -17.30 -17.85 3.49
CA LEU A 21 -16.50 -18.88 2.80
C LEU A 21 -15.96 -19.94 3.77
N ILE A 22 -15.48 -19.53 4.95
CA ILE A 22 -15.05 -20.47 5.99
C ILE A 22 -16.23 -21.34 6.46
N ALA A 23 -17.40 -20.75 6.70
CA ALA A 23 -18.58 -21.50 7.11
C ALA A 23 -19.01 -22.51 6.03
N ALA A 24 -18.97 -22.12 4.75
CA ALA A 24 -19.26 -22.99 3.63
C ALA A 24 -18.23 -24.13 3.50
N MET A 25 -16.94 -23.86 3.76
CA MET A 25 -15.90 -24.88 3.81
C MET A 25 -16.16 -25.91 4.89
N ILE A 26 -16.44 -25.46 6.12
CA ILE A 26 -16.71 -26.34 7.27
C ILE A 26 -17.96 -27.19 7.01
N ALA A 27 -19.03 -26.57 6.48
CA ALA A 27 -20.24 -27.27 6.12
C ALA A 27 -19.98 -28.36 5.07
N SER A 28 -19.20 -28.04 4.03
CA SER A 28 -18.82 -29.01 2.99
C SER A 28 -18.02 -30.19 3.58
N THR A 29 -17.01 -29.93 4.42
CA THR A 29 -16.21 -30.98 5.05
C THR A 29 -17.04 -31.89 5.97
N ALA A 30 -18.03 -31.33 6.67
CA ALA A 30 -18.93 -32.12 7.51
C ALA A 30 -19.84 -33.08 6.72
N LEU A 31 -20.06 -32.84 5.42
CA LEU A 31 -20.86 -33.70 4.54
C LEU A 31 -20.06 -34.89 3.96
N VAL A 32 -18.72 -34.91 4.07
CA VAL A 32 -17.83 -35.99 3.56
C VAL A 32 -18.18 -37.39 4.11
N PRO A 33 -18.35 -37.60 5.43
CA PRO A 33 -18.57 -38.95 5.98
C PRO A 33 -19.93 -39.57 5.57
N PHE A 34 -20.82 -38.80 4.94
CA PHE A 34 -22.12 -39.28 4.45
C PHE A 34 -22.06 -39.92 3.05
N GLY A 35 -20.88 -40.09 2.44
CA GLY A 35 -20.72 -40.71 1.12
C GLY A 35 -21.02 -39.78 -0.07
N LEU A 36 -21.19 -38.48 0.19
CA LEU A 36 -21.45 -37.42 -0.81
C LEU A 36 -20.14 -36.83 -1.37
N THR A 37 -19.10 -37.65 -1.52
CA THR A 37 -17.71 -37.22 -1.79
C THR A 37 -17.59 -36.33 -3.04
N ASP A 38 -18.37 -36.59 -4.09
CA ASP A 38 -18.38 -35.77 -5.31
C ASP A 38 -18.86 -34.33 -5.04
N ILE A 39 -19.94 -34.18 -4.26
CA ILE A 39 -20.52 -32.89 -3.90
C ILE A 39 -19.54 -32.10 -3.03
N VAL A 40 -18.88 -32.76 -2.10
CA VAL A 40 -17.89 -32.13 -1.23
C VAL A 40 -16.67 -31.69 -2.03
N THR A 41 -16.16 -32.54 -2.91
CA THR A 41 -15.00 -32.21 -3.75
C THR A 41 -15.29 -31.00 -4.63
N TYR A 42 -16.50 -30.95 -5.22
CA TYR A 42 -16.96 -29.79 -5.98
C TYR A 42 -17.06 -28.53 -5.10
N GLY A 43 -17.65 -28.66 -3.91
CA GLY A 43 -17.75 -27.56 -2.94
C GLY A 43 -16.37 -27.03 -2.50
N LEU A 44 -15.40 -27.91 -2.28
CA LEU A 44 -14.01 -27.58 -1.97
C LEU A 44 -13.34 -26.83 -3.11
N SER A 45 -13.52 -27.29 -4.35
CA SER A 45 -12.97 -26.63 -5.54
C SER A 45 -13.52 -25.21 -5.70
N VAL A 46 -14.84 -25.02 -5.57
CA VAL A 46 -15.48 -23.70 -5.64
C VAL A 46 -15.01 -22.80 -4.50
N ALA A 47 -14.95 -23.31 -3.27
CA ALA A 47 -14.48 -22.53 -2.13
C ALA A 47 -13.01 -22.10 -2.29
N ALA A 48 -12.15 -22.98 -2.79
CA ALA A 48 -10.75 -22.64 -3.09
C ALA A 48 -10.66 -21.50 -4.11
N ILE A 49 -11.41 -21.56 -5.21
CA ILE A 49 -11.46 -20.49 -6.22
C ILE A 49 -11.92 -19.17 -5.59
N LEU A 50 -12.94 -19.18 -4.73
CA LEU A 50 -13.45 -17.98 -4.08
C LEU A 50 -12.43 -17.39 -3.08
N ILE A 51 -11.76 -18.22 -2.28
CA ILE A 51 -10.71 -17.77 -1.37
C ILE A 51 -9.55 -17.16 -2.15
N THR A 52 -9.09 -17.82 -3.21
CA THR A 52 -8.07 -17.29 -4.11
C THR A 52 -8.50 -15.94 -4.69
N GLY A 53 -9.75 -15.82 -5.16
CA GLY A 53 -10.29 -14.55 -5.66
C GLY A 53 -10.24 -13.42 -4.63
N VAL A 54 -10.66 -13.69 -3.39
CA VAL A 54 -10.61 -12.71 -2.28
C VAL A 54 -9.18 -12.29 -1.94
N VAL A 55 -8.22 -13.22 -1.96
CA VAL A 55 -6.80 -12.93 -1.73
C VAL A 55 -6.25 -12.05 -2.86
N LEU A 56 -6.56 -12.37 -4.13
CA LEU A 56 -6.14 -11.56 -5.27
C LEU A 56 -6.67 -10.12 -5.17
N ILE A 57 -7.95 -9.95 -4.84
CA ILE A 57 -8.59 -8.63 -4.73
C ILE A 57 -7.93 -7.77 -3.65
N GLN A 58 -7.58 -8.37 -2.51
CA GLN A 58 -6.81 -7.67 -1.47
C GLN A 58 -5.41 -7.30 -1.97
N GLY A 59 -4.73 -8.22 -2.65
CA GLY A 59 -3.41 -7.98 -3.25
C GLY A 59 -3.40 -6.82 -4.23
N TYR A 60 -4.40 -6.72 -5.14
CA TYR A 60 -4.50 -5.62 -6.10
C TYR A 60 -4.61 -4.24 -5.43
N ARG A 61 -5.32 -4.15 -4.31
CA ARG A 61 -5.44 -2.89 -3.55
C ARG A 61 -4.10 -2.49 -2.94
N ASP A 62 -3.36 -3.45 -2.40
CA ASP A 62 -2.06 -3.20 -1.78
C ASP A 62 -1.00 -2.84 -2.84
N THR A 63 -1.02 -3.49 -4.00
CA THR A 63 -0.16 -3.14 -5.15
C THR A 63 -0.42 -1.70 -5.62
N ALA A 64 -1.69 -1.28 -5.73
CA ALA A 64 -2.03 0.10 -6.11
C ALA A 64 -1.52 1.13 -5.09
N ALA A 65 -1.61 0.83 -3.79
CA ALA A 65 -1.09 1.70 -2.74
C ALA A 65 0.45 1.79 -2.77
N ILE A 66 1.14 0.70 -3.09
CA ILE A 66 2.60 0.69 -3.27
C ILE A 66 3.02 1.56 -4.45
N HIS A 67 2.34 1.44 -5.59
CA HIS A 67 2.62 2.28 -6.77
C HIS A 67 2.42 3.77 -6.45
N ALA A 68 1.33 4.14 -5.79
CA ALA A 68 1.09 5.53 -5.39
C ALA A 68 2.18 6.09 -4.48
N LYS A 69 2.69 5.30 -3.52
CA LYS A 69 3.79 5.72 -2.66
C LYS A 69 5.11 5.85 -3.42
N LEU A 70 5.39 4.95 -4.36
CA LEU A 70 6.57 5.02 -5.21
C LEU A 70 6.54 6.25 -6.11
N ASP A 71 5.38 6.59 -6.68
CA ASP A 71 5.21 7.78 -7.51
C ASP A 71 5.53 9.07 -6.73
N GLU A 72 5.10 9.17 -5.46
CA GLU A 72 5.43 10.29 -4.59
C GLU A 72 6.94 10.37 -4.27
N ILE A 73 7.61 9.23 -4.05
CA ILE A 73 9.06 9.18 -3.85
C ILE A 73 9.80 9.62 -5.12
N VAL A 74 9.36 9.16 -6.30
CA VAL A 74 9.94 9.58 -7.58
C VAL A 74 9.74 11.08 -7.80
N LEU A 75 8.55 11.61 -7.48
CA LEU A 75 8.26 13.04 -7.57
C LEU A 75 9.16 13.87 -6.63
N SER A 76 9.29 13.46 -5.37
CA SER A 76 10.14 14.15 -4.39
C SER A 76 11.63 14.05 -4.71
N LEU A 77 12.11 12.91 -5.23
CA LEU A 77 13.47 12.79 -5.75
C LEU A 77 13.70 13.65 -7.00
N ASN A 78 12.71 13.78 -7.88
CA ASN A 78 12.80 14.65 -9.05
C ASN A 78 12.81 16.14 -8.64
N GLN A 79 12.01 16.53 -7.64
CA GLN A 79 12.04 17.88 -7.06
C GLN A 79 13.35 18.16 -6.32
N ALA A 80 13.86 17.20 -5.55
CA ALA A 80 15.18 17.29 -4.94
C ALA A 80 16.22 17.49 -6.04
N ARG A 81 16.19 16.69 -7.11
CA ARG A 81 17.06 16.85 -8.28
C ARG A 81 16.90 18.21 -8.96
N ASN A 82 15.70 18.79 -9.09
CA ASN A 82 15.53 20.14 -9.63
C ASN A 82 16.05 21.26 -8.69
N ASN A 83 16.16 20.98 -7.38
CA ASN A 83 16.76 21.90 -6.41
C ASN A 83 18.30 21.79 -6.34
N VAL A 84 18.90 20.70 -6.85
CA VAL A 84 20.37 20.51 -6.90
C VAL A 84 20.97 20.55 -8.31
N VAL A 85 20.22 20.19 -9.35
CA VAL A 85 20.61 20.22 -10.77
C VAL A 85 20.04 21.50 -11.37
N GLY A 86 20.92 22.47 -11.60
CA GLY A 86 20.55 23.84 -12.00
C GLY A 86 21.39 24.91 -11.32
N LEU A 87 22.05 24.57 -10.21
CA LEU A 87 23.12 25.39 -9.64
C LEU A 87 24.38 25.35 -10.52
N GLU A 88 24.58 24.33 -11.38
CA GLU A 88 25.73 24.31 -12.31
C GLU A 88 25.62 25.27 -13.52
N HIS A 89 24.42 25.77 -13.83
CA HIS A 89 24.18 26.71 -14.94
C HIS A 89 23.64 28.08 -14.49
N SER A 90 23.39 28.26 -13.20
CA SER A 90 23.01 29.57 -12.63
C SER A 90 24.26 30.38 -12.30
N ASP A 91 24.22 31.69 -12.55
CA ASP A 91 25.35 32.61 -12.37
C ASP A 91 25.98 32.47 -10.97
N ALA A 92 27.32 32.51 -10.89
CA ALA A 92 28.09 32.25 -9.66
C ALA A 92 27.63 33.06 -8.42
N LYS A 93 26.93 34.18 -8.63
CA LYS A 93 26.29 34.97 -7.57
C LYS A 93 25.11 34.29 -6.89
N GLU A 94 24.27 33.55 -7.60
CA GLU A 94 23.09 32.90 -7.02
C GLU A 94 23.46 31.68 -6.17
N ILE A 95 24.46 30.91 -6.60
CA ILE A 95 25.02 29.80 -5.83
C ILE A 95 25.56 30.30 -4.48
N LYS A 96 26.32 31.40 -4.48
CA LYS A 96 26.82 32.02 -3.24
C LYS A 96 25.70 32.51 -2.32
N ARG A 97 24.57 32.97 -2.87
CA ARG A 97 23.42 33.40 -2.06
C ARG A 97 22.71 32.21 -1.42
N ALA A 98 22.50 31.13 -2.18
CA ALA A 98 21.91 29.90 -1.66
C ALA A 98 22.80 29.26 -0.57
N LEU A 99 24.11 29.14 -0.84
CA LEU A 99 25.08 28.62 0.14
C LEU A 99 25.11 29.47 1.41
N LYS A 100 25.14 30.81 1.28
CA LYS A 100 25.15 31.72 2.43
C LYS A 100 23.87 31.67 3.25
N LYS A 101 22.73 31.30 2.63
CA LYS A 101 21.47 31.09 3.34
C LYS A 101 21.51 29.81 4.16
N ILE A 102 22.00 28.71 3.57
CA ILE A 102 22.18 27.42 4.24
C ILE A 102 23.20 27.52 5.38
N GLU A 103 24.33 28.19 5.18
CA GLU A 103 25.32 28.45 6.24
C GLU A 103 24.74 29.28 7.39
N ARG A 104 23.84 30.23 7.09
CA ARG A 104 23.14 31.00 8.13
C ARG A 104 22.24 30.10 8.95
N GLU A 105 21.40 29.32 8.28
CA GLU A 105 20.46 28.41 8.93
C GLU A 105 21.20 27.35 9.77
N ALA A 106 22.33 26.84 9.28
CA ALA A 106 23.20 25.92 10.03
C ALA A 106 23.83 26.57 11.27
N LYS A 107 24.28 27.83 11.18
CA LYS A 107 24.80 28.56 12.34
C LYS A 107 23.72 28.84 13.40
N PHE A 108 22.50 29.18 12.97
CA PHE A 108 21.38 29.33 13.91
C PHE A 108 20.98 28.02 14.59
N ALA A 109 21.12 26.88 13.89
CA ALA A 109 20.88 25.56 14.48
C ALA A 109 21.97 25.15 15.49
N ASP A 110 23.23 25.54 15.24
CA ASP A 110 24.36 25.29 16.14
C ASP A 110 24.29 26.17 17.40
N ASP A 111 23.90 27.45 17.25
CA ASP A 111 23.66 28.38 18.36
C ASP A 111 22.43 27.98 19.21
N ALA A 112 21.39 27.39 18.60
CA ALA A 112 20.22 26.87 19.31
C ALA A 112 20.48 25.51 19.98
N GLY A 113 21.46 24.74 19.50
CA GLY A 113 21.92 23.47 20.10
C GLY A 113 22.87 23.65 21.29
N ALA A 114 23.49 24.83 21.44
CA ALA A 114 24.36 25.16 22.57
C ALA A 114 23.60 25.62 23.85
N GLY A 115 22.25 25.59 23.83
CA GLY A 115 21.39 25.99 24.95
C GLY A 115 20.84 24.85 25.82
N THR A 116 21.10 23.58 25.49
CA THR A 116 20.68 22.43 26.31
C THR A 116 21.87 21.59 26.75
N LYS A 117 22.86 22.23 27.35
CA LYS A 117 23.79 21.55 28.26
C LYS A 117 23.98 22.43 29.46
N ASP A 118 23.28 22.08 30.53
CA ASP A 118 23.70 22.23 31.94
C ASP A 118 22.48 21.88 32.81
N PRO A 119 22.67 21.46 34.06
CA PRO A 119 23.62 20.50 34.62
C PRO A 119 22.91 19.33 35.34
#